data_AF-A0A2V8Z9D2-F1
#
_entry.id   AF-A0A2V8Z9D2-F1
#
_cell.length_a   1.000
_cell.length_b   1.000
_cell.length_c   1.000
_cell.angle_alpha   90.00
_cell.angle_beta   90.00
_cell.angle_gamma   90.00
#
_symmetry.space_group_name_H-M   'P 1'
#
loop_
_entity.id
_entity.type
_entity.pdbx_description
1 polymer ?
#
loop_
_entity_poly.entity_id
_entity_poly.type
_entity_poly.pdbx_seq_one_letter_code
_entity_poly.pdbx_strand_id
1 'polypeptide(L)'
;MKTGKTALATAGILLVGVGFWLALPKTYREKTYLVPAGGCRLETTVFDKKGASPQGAVVLFPGLVANKKVMAFLAGGFAEQNLRVYVPDLPGHGHSPGPFSPQRAEDCAEALVSGLVSRGMANPDRTILAGHSMGAAIALHVGANVPVAGVVAISPAPMRAAHGVRPEMLLYTNPGLMPQRFVVISGSLEPESMCDNAADLVTSSKNDAAQLIVIPGATHASLIFDRAAVRAFQNWTAKTLQLSGVPGMPSLRQLCGAIAGFVGLLLLASPFLREITGRKKGSKQELPEVETGNSVPWGRLLLEFAVASTLVVALLHFWNPLRAIRLYQGDYLAAFLGLTGIVLVPLHWKSLRKQFSGWKSGLLGASIGAFILFLLFSAWLELSIYEAWIPPAKWARFPLLFLALLPYHIAEEICLGPSTNTRAARRFVAGLSLRAVAWGALAVGLLYLHSGEILMVLLLPSFVLLHVLERRGMDITRQETGSAAAAAVFGAILFTGFCLVIFPVT
;
A
#
# COMPACT_ATOMS: atom_id res chain seq x y z
N MET A 1 -18.59 7.16 -32.82
CA MET A 1 -18.52 6.40 -31.54
C MET A 1 -17.58 5.19 -31.57
N LYS A 2 -17.46 4.42 -32.67
CA LYS A 2 -16.49 3.29 -32.78
C LYS A 2 -15.02 3.74 -32.80
N THR A 3 -14.70 4.82 -33.52
CA THR A 3 -13.36 5.42 -33.65
C THR A 3 -12.75 5.88 -32.32
N GLY A 4 -13.56 6.40 -31.39
CA GLY A 4 -13.06 6.82 -30.07
C GLY A 4 -12.70 5.66 -29.14
N LYS A 5 -13.41 4.52 -29.24
CA LYS A 5 -13.11 3.33 -28.43
C LYS A 5 -11.84 2.63 -28.90
N THR A 6 -11.64 2.56 -30.22
CA THR A 6 -10.41 2.01 -30.81
C THR A 6 -9.21 2.88 -30.47
N ALA A 7 -9.34 4.22 -30.52
CA ALA A 7 -8.27 5.15 -30.14
C ALA A 7 -7.81 4.98 -28.68
N LEU A 8 -8.75 4.83 -27.73
CA LEU A 8 -8.43 4.61 -26.32
C LEU A 8 -7.70 3.27 -26.07
N ALA A 9 -8.14 2.20 -26.74
CA ALA A 9 -7.49 0.89 -26.63
C ALA A 9 -6.07 0.93 -27.22
N THR A 10 -5.89 1.56 -28.38
CA THR A 10 -4.56 1.76 -29.00
C THR A 10 -3.64 2.57 -28.08
N ALA A 11 -4.14 3.67 -27.51
CA ALA A 11 -3.38 4.46 -26.54
C ALA A 11 -2.99 3.62 -25.30
N GLY A 12 -3.90 2.79 -24.80
CA GLY A 12 -3.63 1.87 -23.70
C GLY A 12 -2.49 0.90 -23.99
N ILE A 13 -2.52 0.24 -25.17
CA ILE A 13 -1.45 -0.68 -25.60
C ILE A 13 -0.11 0.05 -25.74
N LEU A 14 -0.10 1.23 -26.35
CA LEU A 14 1.12 2.03 -26.52
C LEU A 14 1.71 2.43 -25.17
N LEU A 15 0.88 2.86 -24.22
CA LEU A 15 1.32 3.21 -22.87
C LEU A 15 1.90 2.02 -22.09
N VAL A 16 1.32 0.82 -22.23
CA VAL A 16 1.91 -0.40 -21.67
C VAL A 16 3.26 -0.71 -22.33
N GLY A 17 3.36 -0.60 -23.66
CA GLY A 17 4.61 -0.82 -24.40
C GLY A 17 5.72 0.17 -24.00
N VAL A 18 5.40 1.46 -23.92
CA VAL A 18 6.32 2.50 -23.43
C VAL A 18 6.68 2.26 -21.98
N GLY A 19 5.70 1.92 -21.14
CA GLY A 19 5.91 1.58 -19.73
C GLY A 19 6.91 0.45 -19.56
N PHE A 20 6.80 -0.58 -20.40
CA PHE A 20 7.64 -1.77 -20.36
C PHE A 20 9.08 -1.43 -20.78
N TRP A 21 9.22 -0.66 -21.86
CA TRP A 21 10.51 -0.17 -22.33
C TRP A 21 11.24 0.71 -21.30
N LEU A 22 10.49 1.53 -20.54
CA LEU A 22 11.05 2.38 -19.48
C LEU A 22 11.38 1.60 -18.20
N ALA A 23 10.60 0.57 -17.84
CA ALA A 23 10.75 -0.16 -16.59
C ALA A 23 11.80 -1.28 -16.64
N LEU A 24 12.07 -1.85 -17.81
CA LEU A 24 12.99 -2.98 -17.98
C LEU A 24 14.47 -2.69 -17.67
N PRO A 25 15.06 -1.58 -18.15
CA PRO A 25 16.51 -1.40 -18.03
C PRO A 25 16.94 -1.21 -16.58
N LYS A 26 17.63 -2.22 -16.03
CA LYS A 26 18.23 -2.14 -14.71
C LYS A 26 19.54 -1.35 -14.76
N THR A 27 19.56 -0.23 -14.05
CA THR A 27 20.74 0.66 -13.99
C THR A 27 21.85 0.04 -13.14
N TYR A 28 21.46 -0.70 -12.10
CA TYR A 28 22.37 -1.34 -11.13
C TYR A 28 22.49 -2.84 -11.36
N ARG A 29 23.53 -3.46 -10.80
CA ARG A 29 23.61 -4.92 -10.69
C ARG A 29 22.82 -5.32 -9.44
N GLU A 30 21.67 -5.93 -9.65
CA GLU A 30 20.78 -6.40 -8.59
C GLU A 30 20.93 -7.91 -8.43
N LYS A 31 21.13 -8.39 -7.20
CA LYS A 31 21.08 -9.81 -6.86
C LYS A 31 20.28 -10.02 -5.60
N THR A 32 19.33 -10.94 -5.64
CA THR A 32 18.47 -11.26 -4.50
C THR A 32 18.95 -12.53 -3.81
N TYR A 33 19.01 -12.48 -2.49
CA TYR A 33 19.45 -13.57 -1.63
C TYR A 33 18.45 -13.77 -0.51
N LEU A 34 18.30 -15.00 -0.04
CA LEU A 34 17.59 -15.27 1.19
C LEU A 34 18.58 -15.34 2.34
N VAL A 35 18.57 -14.34 3.22
CA VAL A 35 19.57 -14.16 4.27
C VAL A 35 18.99 -14.60 5.62
N PRO A 36 19.63 -15.54 6.34
CA PRO A 36 19.24 -15.88 7.70
C PRO A 36 19.64 -14.76 8.66
N ALA A 37 18.70 -14.29 9.48
CA ALA A 37 18.86 -13.19 10.41
C ALA A 37 18.02 -13.43 11.69
N GLY A 38 18.64 -13.95 12.75
CA GLY A 38 17.99 -14.02 14.07
C GLY A 38 16.69 -14.83 14.12
N GLY A 39 16.62 -15.96 13.41
CA GLY A 39 15.38 -16.76 13.28
C GLY A 39 14.42 -16.29 12.18
N CYS A 40 14.72 -15.17 11.51
CA CYS A 40 14.10 -14.79 10.26
C CYS A 40 14.89 -15.26 9.03
N ARG A 41 14.18 -15.39 7.91
CA ARG A 41 14.74 -15.57 6.57
C ARG A 41 14.32 -14.36 5.75
N LEU A 42 15.22 -13.40 5.56
CA LEU A 42 14.89 -12.13 4.91
C LEU A 42 15.33 -12.19 3.46
N GLU A 43 14.39 -12.04 2.53
CA GLU A 43 14.76 -11.85 1.14
C GLU A 43 15.37 -10.45 0.97
N THR A 44 16.63 -10.40 0.54
CA THR A 44 17.44 -9.19 0.50
C THR A 44 17.99 -8.99 -0.90
N THR A 45 17.69 -7.86 -1.52
CA THR A 45 18.30 -7.47 -2.79
C THR A 45 19.53 -6.62 -2.51
N VAL A 46 20.64 -7.02 -3.12
CA VAL A 46 21.92 -6.31 -3.11
C VAL A 46 22.05 -5.49 -4.39
N PHE A 47 22.26 -4.19 -4.25
CA PHE A 47 22.49 -3.25 -5.33
C PHE A 47 23.96 -2.86 -5.37
N ASP A 48 24.62 -3.13 -6.50
CA ASP A 48 25.98 -2.67 -6.80
C ASP A 48 25.96 -1.75 -8.04
N LYS A 49 26.80 -0.72 -8.04
CA LYS A 49 27.09 0.07 -9.24
C LYS A 49 27.87 -0.79 -10.24
N LYS A 50 27.47 -0.78 -11.51
CA LYS A 50 28.14 -1.56 -12.56
C LYS A 50 29.57 -1.03 -12.79
N GLY A 51 30.54 -1.93 -12.91
CA GLY A 51 31.92 -1.58 -13.25
C GLY A 51 32.74 -0.94 -12.13
N ALA A 52 32.26 -0.95 -10.88
CA ALA A 52 32.99 -0.43 -9.73
C ALA A 52 32.96 -1.42 -8.56
N SER A 53 34.05 -1.47 -7.79
CA SER A 53 34.12 -2.23 -6.55
C SER A 53 33.57 -1.39 -5.39
N PRO A 54 32.62 -1.90 -4.59
CA PRO A 54 32.06 -1.13 -3.49
C PRO A 54 33.10 -0.67 -2.48
N GLN A 55 33.03 0.60 -2.07
CA GLN A 55 33.95 1.19 -1.09
C GLN A 55 33.38 1.22 0.33
N GLY A 56 32.16 0.75 0.52
CA GLY A 56 31.42 0.71 1.77
C GLY A 56 30.06 0.05 1.56
N ALA A 57 29.26 -0.02 2.63
CA ALA A 57 27.96 -0.67 2.59
C ALA A 57 26.84 0.23 3.13
N VAL A 58 25.62 -0.05 2.69
CA VAL A 58 24.39 0.51 3.26
C VAL A 58 23.41 -0.61 3.51
N VAL A 59 22.77 -0.65 4.67
CA VAL A 59 21.57 -1.48 4.88
C VAL A 59 20.36 -0.55 4.93
N LEU A 60 19.46 -0.67 3.95
CA LEU A 60 18.32 0.22 3.74
C LEU A 60 17.01 -0.49 4.07
N PHE A 61 16.37 -0.11 5.17
CA PHE A 61 15.14 -0.74 5.66
C PHE A 61 13.87 -0.08 5.09
N PRO A 62 12.90 -0.86 4.58
CA PRO A 62 11.63 -0.34 4.07
C PRO A 62 10.68 0.07 5.21
N GLY A 63 9.69 0.91 4.89
CA GLY A 63 8.56 1.23 5.76
C GLY A 63 7.51 0.10 5.84
N LEU A 64 6.51 0.29 6.71
CA LEU A 64 5.48 -0.72 7.08
C LEU A 64 4.61 -1.25 5.93
N VAL A 65 4.49 -0.49 4.84
CA VAL A 65 3.70 -0.86 3.63
C VAL A 65 4.58 -0.81 2.38
N ALA A 66 5.89 -0.94 2.57
CA ALA A 66 6.89 -0.92 1.53
C ALA A 66 7.61 -2.27 1.47
N ASN A 67 8.43 -2.44 0.44
CA ASN A 67 9.25 -3.62 0.21
C ASN A 67 10.56 -3.20 -0.46
N LYS A 68 11.46 -4.14 -0.68
CA LYS A 68 12.78 -3.84 -1.26
C LYS A 68 12.70 -3.19 -2.65
N LYS A 69 11.64 -3.47 -3.43
CA LYS A 69 11.49 -2.96 -4.79
C LYS A 69 11.10 -1.48 -4.82
N VAL A 70 10.18 -1.04 -3.97
CA VAL A 70 9.79 0.38 -3.93
C VAL A 70 10.91 1.28 -3.39
N MET A 71 11.83 0.71 -2.61
CA MET A 71 13.03 1.38 -2.09
C MET A 71 14.17 1.52 -3.12
N ALA A 72 14.02 0.98 -4.33
CA ALA A 72 15.10 0.91 -5.32
C ALA A 72 15.64 2.29 -5.75
N PHE A 73 14.80 3.34 -5.74
CA PHE A 73 15.26 4.68 -6.07
C PHE A 73 16.24 5.24 -5.03
N LEU A 74 15.92 5.10 -3.73
CA LEU A 74 16.83 5.47 -2.65
C LEU A 74 18.08 4.59 -2.65
N ALA A 75 17.93 3.27 -2.86
CA ALA A 75 19.06 2.36 -2.99
C ALA A 75 20.01 2.78 -4.13
N GLY A 76 19.45 3.19 -5.28
CA GLY A 76 20.22 3.73 -6.40
C GLY A 76 21.01 4.98 -6.00
N GLY A 77 20.45 5.87 -5.19
CA GLY A 77 21.15 7.06 -4.70
C GLY A 77 22.40 6.73 -3.88
N PHE A 78 22.36 5.71 -3.03
CA PHE A 78 23.55 5.22 -2.31
C PHE A 78 24.51 4.48 -3.24
N ALA A 79 24.00 3.66 -4.16
CA ALA A 79 24.81 2.94 -5.14
C ALA A 79 25.58 3.91 -6.07
N GLU A 80 25.04 5.10 -6.37
CA GLU A 80 25.74 6.15 -7.11
C GLU A 80 27.00 6.66 -6.40
N GLN A 81 27.07 6.51 -5.07
CA GLN A 81 28.27 6.78 -4.24
C GLN A 81 29.24 5.59 -4.18
N ASN A 82 29.04 4.59 -5.04
CA ASN A 82 29.80 3.33 -5.07
C ASN A 82 29.74 2.55 -3.74
N LEU A 83 28.59 2.63 -3.06
CA LEU A 83 28.28 1.82 -1.88
C LEU A 83 27.46 0.60 -2.30
N ARG A 84 27.74 -0.54 -1.66
CA ARG A 84 26.89 -1.74 -1.79
C ARG A 84 25.66 -1.59 -0.91
N VAL A 85 24.47 -1.70 -1.48
CA VAL A 85 23.23 -1.50 -0.72
C VAL A 85 22.50 -2.81 -0.53
N TYR A 86 22.23 -3.19 0.71
CA TYR A 86 21.40 -4.31 1.10
C TYR A 86 20.00 -3.80 1.42
N VAL A 87 18.99 -4.28 0.71
CA VAL A 87 17.59 -3.89 0.93
C VAL A 87 16.77 -5.15 1.25
N PRO A 88 16.47 -5.42 2.53
CA PRO A 88 15.66 -6.57 2.92
C PRO A 88 14.17 -6.28 2.77
N ASP A 89 13.39 -7.31 2.46
CA ASP A 89 12.01 -7.38 2.89
C ASP A 89 11.98 -7.80 4.36
N LEU A 90 11.32 -7.00 5.18
CA LEU A 90 11.12 -7.31 6.60
C LEU A 90 10.14 -8.50 6.76
N PRO A 91 10.12 -9.16 7.94
CA PRO A 91 9.22 -10.29 8.17
C PRO A 91 7.78 -9.96 7.78
N GLY A 92 7.13 -10.87 7.05
CA GLY A 92 5.76 -10.72 6.57
C GLY A 92 5.53 -9.73 5.43
N HIS A 93 6.58 -9.04 4.96
CA HIS A 93 6.55 -8.11 3.82
C HIS A 93 7.10 -8.76 2.56
N GLY A 94 6.65 -8.27 1.39
CA GLY A 94 7.10 -8.75 0.09
C GLY A 94 7.08 -10.28 0.00
N HIS A 95 8.24 -10.85 -0.24
CA HIS A 95 8.46 -12.30 -0.33
C HIS A 95 9.11 -12.91 0.92
N SER A 96 9.43 -12.10 1.93
CA SER A 96 9.90 -12.60 3.22
C SER A 96 8.76 -13.28 4.00
N PRO A 97 8.97 -14.50 4.53
CA PRO A 97 7.99 -15.15 5.39
C PRO A 97 7.68 -14.32 6.65
N GLY A 98 6.44 -14.43 7.12
CA GLY A 98 6.02 -13.88 8.40
C GLY A 98 6.45 -14.75 9.60
N PRO A 99 5.92 -14.45 10.80
CA PRO A 99 5.01 -13.34 11.09
C PRO A 99 5.73 -11.98 11.18
N PHE A 100 4.98 -10.91 10.93
CA PHE A 100 5.35 -9.53 11.21
C PHE A 100 4.90 -9.14 12.63
N SER A 101 5.80 -8.49 13.36
CA SER A 101 5.48 -7.55 14.43
C SER A 101 6.56 -6.45 14.43
N PRO A 102 6.29 -5.25 14.95
CA PRO A 102 7.31 -4.19 15.01
C PRO A 102 8.60 -4.65 15.69
N GLN A 103 8.48 -5.34 16.84
CA GLN A 103 9.62 -5.89 17.57
C GLN A 103 10.38 -6.94 16.73
N ARG A 104 9.68 -7.91 16.14
CA ARG A 104 10.34 -8.96 15.35
C ARG A 104 11.03 -8.39 14.11
N ALA A 105 10.46 -7.36 13.49
CA ALA A 105 11.09 -6.69 12.37
C ALA A 105 12.40 -6.00 12.79
N GLU A 106 12.42 -5.37 13.96
CA GLU A 106 13.63 -4.78 14.55
C GLU A 106 14.67 -5.84 14.91
N ASP A 107 14.29 -6.89 15.66
CA ASP A 107 15.21 -7.97 16.06
C ASP A 107 15.88 -8.63 14.84
N CYS A 108 15.09 -8.87 13.78
CA CYS A 108 15.61 -9.48 12.55
C CYS A 108 16.43 -8.50 11.71
N ALA A 109 16.16 -7.20 11.76
CA ALA A 109 17.01 -6.18 11.16
C ALA A 109 18.36 -6.07 11.89
N GLU A 110 18.36 -6.07 13.22
CA GLU A 110 19.57 -6.08 14.03
C GLU A 110 20.43 -7.32 13.74
N ALA A 111 19.80 -8.50 13.73
CA ALA A 111 20.49 -9.74 13.41
C ALA A 111 21.03 -9.80 11.97
N LEU A 112 20.34 -9.17 11.01
CA LEU A 112 20.84 -9.03 9.64
C LEU A 112 22.12 -8.19 9.62
N VAL A 113 22.11 -7.02 10.25
CA VAL A 113 23.27 -6.11 10.25
C VAL A 113 24.45 -6.75 10.99
N SER A 114 24.22 -7.28 12.19
CA SER A 114 25.23 -8.01 12.96
C SER A 114 25.79 -9.20 12.18
N GLY A 115 24.94 -9.93 11.45
CA GLY A 115 25.32 -11.03 10.58
C GLY A 115 26.15 -10.60 9.36
N LEU A 116 25.90 -9.42 8.79
CA LEU A 116 26.70 -8.87 7.70
C LEU A 116 28.07 -8.40 8.19
N VAL A 117 28.11 -7.75 9.36
CA VAL A 117 29.35 -7.27 10.00
C VAL A 117 30.26 -8.43 10.39
N SER A 118 29.74 -9.41 11.14
CA SER A 118 30.51 -10.57 11.61
C SER A 118 31.08 -11.44 10.48
N ARG A 119 30.42 -11.47 9.33
CA ARG A 119 30.88 -12.21 8.13
C ARG A 119 31.81 -11.39 7.24
N GLY A 120 32.18 -10.17 7.64
CA GLY A 120 33.02 -9.27 6.86
C GLY A 120 32.36 -8.75 5.57
N MET A 121 31.04 -8.89 5.44
CA MET A 121 30.29 -8.37 4.29
C MET A 121 29.99 -6.88 4.41
N ALA A 122 30.01 -6.35 5.63
CA ALA A 122 29.88 -4.93 5.96
C ALA A 122 30.98 -4.55 6.95
N ASN A 123 31.77 -3.52 6.65
CA ASN A 123 32.75 -2.97 7.58
C ASN A 123 32.07 -1.89 8.43
N PRO A 124 32.02 -1.98 9.77
CA PRO A 124 31.41 -1.00 10.67
C PRO A 124 31.77 0.45 10.33
N ASP A 125 33.05 0.75 10.14
CA ASP A 125 33.56 2.11 9.88
C ASP A 125 33.20 2.64 8.48
N ARG A 126 32.67 1.77 7.62
CA ARG A 126 32.28 2.05 6.24
C ARG A 126 30.84 1.65 5.95
N THR A 127 30.02 1.48 6.98
CA THR A 127 28.61 1.05 6.86
C THR A 127 27.66 2.13 7.34
N ILE A 128 26.65 2.45 6.53
CA ILE A 128 25.53 3.31 6.90
C ILE A 128 24.29 2.46 7.09
N LEU A 129 23.50 2.74 8.12
CA LEU A 129 22.11 2.25 8.17
C LEU A 129 21.20 3.33 7.65
N ALA A 130 20.22 2.95 6.85
CA ALA A 130 19.24 3.87 6.32
C ALA A 130 17.85 3.25 6.42
N GLY A 131 16.83 4.08 6.42
CA GLY A 131 15.47 3.58 6.32
C GLY A 131 14.45 4.65 6.04
N HIS A 132 13.22 4.22 5.75
CA HIS A 132 12.06 5.10 5.58
C HIS A 132 10.95 4.73 6.56
N SER A 133 10.30 5.71 7.19
CA SER A 133 9.16 5.47 8.08
C SER A 133 9.52 4.50 9.21
N MET A 134 8.83 3.37 9.34
CA MET A 134 9.18 2.28 10.25
C MET A 134 10.64 1.83 10.09
N GLY A 135 11.14 1.72 8.86
CA GLY A 135 12.53 1.34 8.60
C GLY A 135 13.54 2.36 9.08
N ALA A 136 13.19 3.66 9.13
CA ALA A 136 14.05 4.70 9.69
C ALA A 136 14.12 4.61 11.22
N ALA A 137 13.01 4.30 11.90
CA ALA A 137 13.00 4.01 13.33
C ALA A 137 13.88 2.77 13.64
N ILE A 138 13.71 1.69 12.88
CA ILE A 138 14.57 0.49 12.97
C ILE A 138 16.04 0.85 12.75
N ALA A 139 16.38 1.65 11.74
CA ALA A 139 17.76 2.04 11.47
C ALA A 139 18.40 2.80 12.65
N LEU A 140 17.63 3.64 13.34
CA LEU A 140 18.09 4.37 14.53
C LEU A 140 18.34 3.43 15.70
N HIS A 141 17.39 2.55 16.03
CA HIS A 141 17.55 1.56 17.11
C HIS A 141 18.72 0.61 16.85
N VAL A 142 18.77 0.03 15.66
CA VAL A 142 19.86 -0.90 15.29
C VAL A 142 21.20 -0.18 15.26
N GLY A 143 21.27 1.05 14.77
CA GLY A 143 22.51 1.83 14.74
C GLY A 143 23.02 2.26 16.12
N ALA A 144 22.17 2.23 17.13
CA ALA A 144 22.57 2.45 18.52
C ALA A 144 23.16 1.17 19.17
N ASN A 145 22.73 -0.01 18.71
CA ASN A 145 23.16 -1.31 19.25
C ASN A 145 24.32 -1.93 18.47
N VAL A 146 24.41 -1.67 17.16
CA VAL A 146 25.39 -2.28 16.26
C VAL A 146 26.37 -1.20 15.75
N PRO A 147 27.69 -1.40 15.89
CA PRO A 147 28.67 -0.44 15.40
C PRO A 147 28.54 -0.17 13.90
N VAL A 148 28.30 1.09 13.54
CA VAL A 148 28.18 1.59 12.16
C VAL A 148 28.72 3.02 12.08
N ALA A 149 29.09 3.47 10.88
CA ALA A 149 29.64 4.80 10.64
C ALA A 149 28.60 5.93 10.78
N GLY A 150 27.31 5.60 10.65
CA GLY A 150 26.21 6.52 10.91
C GLY A 150 24.86 6.03 10.38
N VAL A 151 23.80 6.80 10.68
CA VAL A 151 22.43 6.48 10.31
C VAL A 151 21.77 7.60 9.49
N VAL A 152 21.03 7.23 8.44
CA VAL A 152 20.17 8.12 7.65
C VAL A 152 18.71 7.72 7.87
N ALA A 153 18.00 8.49 8.70
CA ALA A 153 16.58 8.27 9.00
C ALA A 153 15.71 9.17 8.11
N ILE A 154 15.07 8.59 7.09
CA ILE A 154 14.19 9.33 6.17
C ILE A 154 12.76 9.24 6.69
N SER A 155 12.22 10.37 7.16
CA SER A 155 10.92 10.50 7.79
C SER A 155 10.63 9.36 8.78
N PRO A 156 11.34 9.31 9.92
CA PRO A 156 11.18 8.25 10.90
C PRO A 156 9.74 8.17 11.41
N ALA A 157 9.25 6.95 11.59
CA ALA A 157 7.99 6.74 12.31
C ALA A 157 8.14 7.36 13.71
N PRO A 158 7.08 8.03 14.24
CA PRO A 158 7.12 8.56 15.59
C PRO A 158 7.45 7.46 16.60
N MET A 159 8.29 7.81 17.59
CA MET A 159 8.73 6.89 18.65
C MET A 159 8.39 7.41 20.05
N ARG A 160 7.71 8.55 20.15
CA ARG A 160 7.27 9.16 21.40
C ARG A 160 5.80 9.56 21.30
N ALA A 161 5.08 9.44 22.40
CA ALA A 161 3.72 9.95 22.53
C ALA A 161 3.76 11.46 22.81
N ALA A 162 4.14 12.23 21.79
CA ALA A 162 4.32 13.68 21.85
C ALA A 162 3.75 14.35 20.61
N HIS A 163 3.54 15.67 20.67
CA HIS A 163 3.06 16.49 19.55
C HIS A 163 1.74 15.99 18.94
N GLY A 164 0.84 15.49 19.79
CA GLY A 164 -0.45 14.91 19.38
C GLY A 164 -0.40 13.45 18.90
N VAL A 165 0.78 12.83 18.83
CA VAL A 165 0.91 11.38 18.65
C VAL A 165 0.58 10.67 19.95
N ARG A 166 -0.28 9.65 19.89
CA ARG A 166 -0.70 8.87 21.06
C ARG A 166 0.01 7.51 21.12
N PRO A 167 0.15 6.89 22.31
CA PRO A 167 0.85 5.61 22.47
C PRO A 167 0.36 4.51 21.52
N GLU A 168 -0.95 4.46 21.25
CA GLU A 168 -1.57 3.41 20.43
C GLU A 168 -1.25 3.57 18.93
N MET A 169 -0.85 4.77 18.51
CA MET A 169 -0.42 5.07 17.13
C MET A 169 1.05 4.74 16.88
N LEU A 170 1.81 4.41 17.94
CA LEU A 170 3.23 4.16 17.86
C LEU A 170 3.52 2.71 17.49
N LEU A 171 4.37 2.52 16.49
CA LEU A 171 5.00 1.20 16.24
C LEU A 171 6.08 0.89 17.27
N TYR A 172 6.72 1.94 17.78
CA TYR A 172 7.77 1.90 18.79
C TYR A 172 7.48 2.97 19.84
N THR A 173 7.43 2.59 21.12
CA THR A 173 6.98 3.49 22.21
C THR A 173 8.10 4.30 22.85
N ASN A 174 9.34 4.03 22.48
CA ASN A 174 10.52 4.71 22.98
C ASN A 174 11.58 4.77 21.88
N PRO A 175 12.20 5.93 21.61
CA PRO A 175 13.32 6.00 20.66
C PRO A 175 14.60 5.31 21.17
N GLY A 176 14.69 4.99 22.47
CA GLY A 176 15.87 4.33 23.03
C GLY A 176 17.13 5.20 22.99
N LEU A 177 18.29 4.55 22.95
CA LEU A 177 19.57 5.22 22.73
C LEU A 177 19.67 5.65 21.26
N MET A 178 20.22 6.84 21.02
CA MET A 178 20.48 7.30 19.66
C MET A 178 21.88 6.87 19.18
N PRO A 179 22.05 6.56 17.88
CA PRO A 179 23.37 6.32 17.30
C PRO A 179 24.26 7.55 17.45
N GLN A 180 25.58 7.34 17.50
CA GLN A 180 26.53 8.45 17.70
C GLN A 180 26.48 9.53 16.62
N ARG A 181 26.11 9.16 15.38
CA ARG A 181 26.05 10.05 14.22
C ARG A 181 24.86 9.69 13.36
N PHE A 182 23.94 10.64 13.18
CA PHE A 182 22.77 10.42 12.34
C PHE A 182 22.24 11.70 11.69
N VAL A 183 21.49 11.52 10.61
CA VAL A 183 20.70 12.58 10.00
C VAL A 183 19.25 12.14 9.90
N VAL A 184 18.35 13.04 10.24
CA VAL A 184 16.92 12.92 10.01
C VAL A 184 16.55 13.76 8.80
N ILE A 185 15.90 13.16 7.82
CA ILE A 185 15.42 13.84 6.60
C ILE A 185 13.91 13.80 6.59
N SER A 186 13.25 14.95 6.74
CA SER A 186 11.78 15.07 6.76
C SER A 186 11.27 15.89 5.57
N GLY A 187 10.03 15.66 5.16
CA GLY A 187 9.34 16.46 4.15
C GLY A 187 8.57 17.62 4.77
N SER A 188 8.55 18.78 4.12
CA SER A 188 7.86 19.96 4.65
C SER A 188 6.32 19.87 4.61
N LEU A 189 5.76 18.87 3.93
CA LEU A 189 4.31 18.61 3.84
C LEU A 189 3.89 17.36 4.64
N GLU A 190 4.74 16.90 5.55
CA GLU A 190 4.35 15.90 6.55
C GLU A 190 3.46 16.52 7.63
N PRO A 191 2.65 15.71 8.34
CA PRO A 191 1.92 16.20 9.51
C PRO A 191 2.88 16.82 10.54
N GLU A 192 2.49 17.94 11.13
CA GLU A 192 3.28 18.67 12.14
C GLU A 192 3.73 17.73 13.28
N SER A 193 2.83 16.86 13.73
CA SER A 193 3.12 15.84 14.75
C SER A 193 4.28 14.92 14.40
N MET A 194 4.47 14.59 13.12
CA MET A 194 5.59 13.77 12.64
C MET A 194 6.88 14.59 12.54
N CYS A 195 6.78 15.82 12.02
CA CYS A 195 7.91 16.75 11.93
C CYS A 195 8.52 17.05 13.30
N ASP A 196 7.69 17.32 14.30
CA ASP A 196 8.16 17.66 15.65
C ASP A 196 8.73 16.43 16.37
N ASN A 197 8.12 15.25 16.18
CA ASN A 197 8.71 13.99 16.67
C ASN A 197 10.09 13.73 16.05
N ALA A 198 10.27 14.04 14.77
CA ALA A 198 11.55 13.92 14.08
C ALA A 198 12.58 14.93 14.59
N ALA A 199 12.17 16.18 14.84
CA ALA A 199 13.03 17.21 15.41
C ALA A 199 13.51 16.85 16.82
N ASP A 200 12.62 16.28 17.65
CA ASP A 200 12.92 15.82 19.01
C ASP A 200 14.04 14.76 19.07
N LEU A 201 14.21 13.95 18.01
CA LEU A 201 15.31 12.98 17.95
C LEU A 201 16.66 13.70 17.88
N VAL A 202 16.75 14.76 17.09
CA VAL A 202 17.98 15.54 16.89
C VAL A 202 18.26 16.42 18.11
N THR A 203 17.24 17.12 18.65
CA THR A 203 17.42 17.98 19.83
C THR A 203 17.77 17.19 21.10
N SER A 204 17.34 15.92 21.20
CA SER A 204 17.72 15.05 22.31
C SER A 204 19.13 14.45 22.21
N SER A 205 19.79 14.59 21.05
CA SER A 205 21.19 14.20 20.88
C SER A 205 22.11 15.20 21.60
N LYS A 206 23.02 14.69 22.42
CA LYS A 206 24.00 15.50 23.15
C LYS A 206 25.20 15.96 22.30
N ASN A 207 25.31 15.49 21.07
CA ASN A 207 26.46 15.72 20.19
C ASN A 207 26.01 16.36 18.86
N ASP A 208 26.81 17.29 18.32
CA ASP A 208 26.61 17.98 17.02
C ASP A 208 26.64 17.06 15.78
N ALA A 209 26.75 15.75 16.00
CA ALA A 209 26.74 14.71 14.97
C ALA A 209 25.31 14.31 14.52
N ALA A 210 24.28 14.84 15.18
CA ALA A 210 22.88 14.72 14.77
C ALA A 210 22.45 15.93 13.92
N GLN A 211 21.74 15.69 12.81
CA GLN A 211 21.27 16.76 11.92
C GLN A 211 19.82 16.53 11.50
N LEU A 212 19.06 17.61 11.35
CA LEU A 212 17.73 17.60 10.72
C LEU A 212 17.80 18.34 9.38
N ILE A 213 17.30 17.71 8.32
CA ILE A 213 17.17 18.31 6.99
C ILE A 213 15.71 18.22 6.56
N VAL A 214 15.13 19.36 6.20
CA VAL A 214 13.74 19.42 5.70
C VAL A 214 13.75 19.61 4.19
N ILE A 215 13.05 18.73 3.47
CA ILE A 215 12.92 18.76 2.01
C ILE A 215 11.64 19.53 1.64
N PRO A 216 11.76 20.68 0.95
CA PRO A 216 10.61 21.49 0.57
C PRO A 216 9.67 20.76 -0.40
N GLY A 217 8.37 20.84 -0.13
CA GLY A 217 7.32 20.28 -0.99
C GLY A 217 7.20 18.75 -0.96
N ALA A 218 8.01 18.07 -0.14
CA ALA A 218 7.93 16.62 0.00
C ALA A 218 6.91 16.20 1.07
N THR A 219 6.18 15.13 0.79
CA THR A 219 5.31 14.43 1.75
C THR A 219 6.01 13.18 2.28
N HIS A 220 5.42 12.56 3.31
CA HIS A 220 5.89 11.29 3.88
C HIS A 220 6.24 10.23 2.84
N ALA A 221 5.36 10.07 1.83
CA ALA A 221 5.51 9.04 0.81
C ALA A 221 6.27 9.51 -0.44
N SER A 222 6.40 10.83 -0.69
CA SER A 222 7.13 11.29 -1.88
C SER A 222 8.64 11.25 -1.69
N LEU A 223 9.14 11.32 -0.44
CA LEU A 223 10.56 11.30 -0.11
C LEU A 223 11.32 10.11 -0.72
N ILE A 224 10.69 8.94 -0.82
CA ILE A 224 11.31 7.73 -1.40
C ILE A 224 11.59 7.84 -2.91
N PHE A 225 11.04 8.86 -3.58
CA PHE A 225 11.29 9.18 -5.00
C PHE A 225 11.87 10.59 -5.21
N ASP A 226 12.22 11.28 -4.13
CA ASP A 226 12.61 12.69 -4.17
C ASP A 226 14.12 12.86 -4.42
N ARG A 227 14.45 13.67 -5.43
CA ARG A 227 15.84 13.93 -5.82
C ARG A 227 16.60 14.78 -4.81
N ALA A 228 15.94 15.71 -4.13
CA ALA A 228 16.54 16.53 -3.08
C ALA A 228 16.78 15.70 -1.83
N ALA A 229 15.88 14.77 -1.48
CA ALA A 229 16.13 13.80 -0.40
C ALA A 229 17.36 12.92 -0.69
N VAL A 230 17.49 12.43 -1.93
CA VAL A 230 18.68 11.68 -2.36
C VAL A 230 19.94 12.54 -2.24
N ARG A 231 19.91 13.78 -2.73
CA ARG A 231 21.07 14.66 -2.63
C ARG A 231 21.45 14.94 -1.19
N ALA A 232 20.47 15.13 -0.30
CA ALA A 232 20.67 15.36 1.12
C ALA A 232 21.42 14.20 1.79
N PHE A 233 20.94 12.96 1.64
CA PHE A 233 21.65 11.83 2.23
C PHE A 233 22.99 11.55 1.55
N GLN A 234 23.13 11.82 0.25
CA GLN A 234 24.41 11.64 -0.45
C GLN A 234 25.47 12.58 0.11
N ASN A 235 25.13 13.87 0.27
CA ASN A 235 26.03 14.87 0.83
C ASN A 235 26.44 14.50 2.27
N TRP A 236 25.48 14.07 3.08
CA TRP A 236 25.75 13.65 4.45
C TRP A 236 26.63 12.39 4.50
N THR A 237 26.29 11.36 3.72
CA THR A 237 27.04 10.10 3.65
C THR A 237 28.46 10.32 3.14
N ALA A 238 28.65 11.20 2.14
CA ALA A 238 29.96 11.52 1.62
C ALA A 238 30.86 12.17 2.69
N LYS A 239 30.31 13.07 3.51
CA LYS A 239 31.03 13.65 4.65
C LYS A 239 31.36 12.60 5.71
N THR A 240 30.39 11.75 6.06
CA THR A 240 30.52 10.72 7.10
C THR A 240 31.57 9.67 6.75
N LEU A 241 31.59 9.21 5.49
CA LEU A 241 32.50 8.15 5.01
C LEU A 241 33.75 8.70 4.30
N GLN A 242 33.91 10.03 4.25
CA GLN A 242 35.00 10.72 3.53
C GLN A 242 35.10 10.29 2.06
N LEU A 243 33.95 10.20 1.38
CA LEU A 243 33.89 9.86 -0.04
C LEU A 243 34.24 11.08 -0.90
N SER A 244 34.96 10.83 -1.99
CA SER A 244 35.34 11.86 -2.97
C SER A 244 34.45 11.82 -4.21
N GLY A 245 34.30 12.98 -4.85
CA GLY A 245 33.56 13.13 -6.10
C GLY A 245 32.07 13.47 -5.91
N VAL A 246 31.44 13.94 -6.99
CA VAL A 246 30.01 14.24 -7.01
C VAL A 246 29.27 12.97 -7.47
N PRO A 247 28.45 12.34 -6.61
CA PRO A 247 27.71 11.16 -7.01
C PRO A 247 26.64 11.50 -8.04
N GLY A 248 26.39 10.54 -8.93
CA GLY A 248 25.31 10.58 -9.90
C GLY A 248 23.93 10.59 -9.23
N MET A 249 22.88 10.69 -10.04
CA MET A 249 21.51 10.59 -9.58
C MET A 249 20.82 9.33 -10.13
N PRO A 250 20.04 8.62 -9.30
CA PRO A 250 19.22 7.51 -9.78
C PRO A 250 18.18 8.01 -10.79
N SER A 251 17.91 7.14 -11.76
CA SER A 251 16.95 7.42 -12.84
C SER A 251 15.51 7.25 -12.36
N LEU A 252 14.61 8.14 -12.78
CA LEU A 252 13.17 8.01 -12.57
C LEU A 252 12.47 7.18 -13.66
N ARG A 253 13.22 6.61 -14.61
CA ARG A 253 12.64 5.84 -15.74
C ARG A 253 11.71 4.72 -15.27
N GLN A 254 12.10 3.98 -14.23
CA GLN A 254 11.29 2.88 -13.70
C GLN A 254 9.96 3.36 -13.11
N LEU A 255 9.95 4.50 -12.40
CA LEU A 255 8.72 5.13 -11.89
C LEU A 255 7.84 5.63 -13.04
N CYS A 256 8.40 6.35 -14.01
CA CYS A 256 7.66 6.78 -15.20
C CYS A 256 7.08 5.59 -15.97
N GLY A 257 7.85 4.50 -16.08
CA GLY A 257 7.42 3.27 -16.69
C GLY A 257 6.23 2.65 -15.95
N ALA A 258 6.35 2.51 -14.62
CA ALA A 258 5.29 2.01 -13.75
C ALA A 258 3.98 2.78 -13.94
N ILE A 259 4.05 4.13 -13.91
CA ILE A 259 2.88 5.00 -14.10
C ILE A 259 2.30 4.82 -15.51
N ALA A 260 3.13 4.86 -16.55
CA ALA A 260 2.68 4.76 -17.94
C ALA A 260 1.92 3.45 -18.18
N GLY A 261 2.47 2.30 -17.80
CA GLY A 261 1.75 1.05 -18.00
C GLY A 261 0.57 0.85 -17.06
N PHE A 262 0.59 1.42 -15.85
CA PHE A 262 -0.60 1.39 -14.98
C PHE A 262 -1.76 2.16 -15.62
N VAL A 263 -1.50 3.36 -16.15
CA VAL A 263 -2.49 4.14 -16.92
C VAL A 263 -2.91 3.38 -18.19
N GLY A 264 -1.97 2.75 -18.88
CA GLY A 264 -2.26 1.92 -20.05
C GLY A 264 -3.22 0.77 -19.74
N LEU A 265 -2.99 0.04 -18.65
CA LEU A 265 -3.88 -1.02 -18.17
C LEU A 265 -5.26 -0.47 -17.76
N LEU A 266 -5.32 0.71 -17.15
CA LEU A 266 -6.60 1.35 -16.82
C LEU A 266 -7.44 1.67 -18.07
N LEU A 267 -6.80 2.14 -19.15
CA LEU A 267 -7.47 2.38 -20.43
C LEU A 267 -8.01 1.09 -21.06
N LEU A 268 -7.31 -0.03 -20.85
CA LEU A 268 -7.70 -1.36 -21.35
C LEU A 268 -8.72 -2.07 -20.47
N ALA A 269 -8.80 -1.75 -19.17
CA ALA A 269 -9.69 -2.43 -18.23
C ALA A 269 -11.17 -2.28 -18.62
N SER A 270 -11.60 -1.09 -19.05
CA SER A 270 -12.99 -0.85 -19.45
C SER A 270 -13.46 -1.69 -20.65
N PRO A 271 -12.78 -1.67 -21.83
CA PRO A 271 -13.17 -2.52 -22.95
C PRO A 271 -13.04 -4.00 -22.63
N PHE A 272 -12.01 -4.41 -21.87
CA PHE A 272 -11.85 -5.79 -21.41
C PHE A 272 -13.06 -6.27 -20.59
N LEU A 273 -13.48 -5.49 -19.58
CA LEU A 273 -14.61 -5.86 -18.74
C LEU A 273 -15.90 -5.99 -19.54
N ARG A 274 -16.15 -5.10 -20.51
CA ARG A 274 -17.32 -5.19 -21.38
C ARG A 274 -17.33 -6.43 -22.25
N GLU A 275 -16.17 -6.85 -22.73
CA GLU A 275 -16.06 -8.07 -23.53
C GLU A 275 -16.32 -9.32 -22.69
N ILE A 276 -15.69 -9.42 -21.51
CA ILE A 276 -15.78 -10.63 -20.67
C ILE A 276 -17.12 -10.77 -19.93
N THR A 277 -17.79 -9.65 -19.64
CA THR A 277 -19.07 -9.63 -18.92
C THR A 277 -20.28 -9.38 -19.83
N GLY A 278 -20.05 -8.98 -21.08
CA GLY A 278 -21.11 -8.62 -22.03
C GLY A 278 -22.02 -9.79 -22.37
N ARG A 279 -23.33 -9.53 -22.44
CA ARG A 279 -24.30 -10.52 -22.91
C ARG A 279 -24.11 -10.78 -24.41
N LYS A 280 -24.05 -12.07 -24.82
CA LYS A 280 -24.12 -12.44 -26.24
C LYS A 280 -25.40 -11.85 -26.86
N LYS A 281 -25.27 -11.19 -28.01
CA LYS A 281 -26.34 -10.46 -28.74
C LYS A 281 -27.65 -11.24 -29.03
N GLY A 282 -27.75 -12.53 -28.69
CA GLY A 282 -28.93 -13.37 -28.86
C GLY A 282 -29.81 -13.55 -27.63
N SER A 283 -29.38 -13.16 -26.42
CA SER A 283 -30.19 -13.27 -25.20
C SER A 283 -30.89 -11.95 -24.85
N LYS A 284 -31.76 -11.49 -25.76
CA LYS A 284 -32.81 -10.52 -25.38
C LYS A 284 -33.88 -11.28 -24.57
N GLN A 285 -33.56 -11.63 -23.35
CA GLN A 285 -34.60 -11.76 -22.34
C GLN A 285 -35.01 -10.33 -22.03
N GLU A 286 -36.19 -9.92 -22.50
CA GLU A 286 -36.86 -8.71 -22.05
C GLU A 286 -36.89 -8.76 -20.53
N LEU A 287 -36.02 -7.97 -19.91
CA LEU A 287 -36.13 -7.70 -18.49
C LEU A 287 -37.49 -7.02 -18.33
N PRO A 288 -38.38 -7.50 -17.46
CA PRO A 288 -39.62 -6.79 -17.20
C PRO A 288 -39.26 -5.34 -16.87
N GLU A 289 -40.03 -4.38 -17.36
CA GLU A 289 -39.99 -3.00 -16.90
C GLU A 289 -40.32 -3.00 -15.41
N VAL A 290 -39.28 -3.21 -14.60
CA VAL A 290 -39.41 -3.19 -13.16
C VAL A 290 -39.25 -1.74 -12.75
N GLU A 291 -40.40 -1.08 -12.65
CA GLU A 291 -40.52 0.10 -11.80
C GLU A 291 -39.90 -0.20 -10.44
N THR A 292 -39.04 0.73 -10.01
CA THR A 292 -38.84 1.25 -8.66
C THR A 292 -37.37 1.64 -8.51
N GLY A 293 -37.10 2.94 -8.47
CA GLY A 293 -35.93 3.44 -7.74
C GLY A 293 -36.01 2.98 -6.29
N ASN A 294 -34.88 2.86 -5.59
CA ASN A 294 -34.92 2.68 -4.14
C ASN A 294 -35.81 3.78 -3.55
N SER A 295 -36.91 3.38 -2.90
CA SER A 295 -37.86 4.29 -2.27
C SER A 295 -37.29 5.00 -1.04
N VAL A 296 -36.04 4.68 -0.68
CA VAL A 296 -35.33 5.24 0.46
C VAL A 296 -34.63 6.53 0.03
N PRO A 297 -34.91 7.68 0.71
CA PRO A 297 -34.21 8.93 0.44
C PRO A 297 -32.69 8.78 0.62
N TRP A 298 -31.91 9.42 -0.26
CA TRP A 298 -30.44 9.29 -0.23
C TRP A 298 -29.82 9.75 1.10
N GLY A 299 -30.35 10.81 1.71
CA GLY A 299 -29.91 11.27 3.03
C GLY A 299 -30.10 10.22 4.14
N ARG A 300 -31.17 9.42 4.05
CA ARG A 300 -31.40 8.30 4.97
C ARG A 300 -30.37 7.19 4.76
N LEU A 301 -30.01 6.86 3.51
CA LEU A 301 -28.97 5.86 3.23
C LEU A 301 -27.60 6.30 3.76
N LEU A 302 -27.23 7.58 3.59
CA LEU A 302 -25.99 8.12 4.16
C LEU A 302 -26.01 8.03 5.69
N LEU A 303 -27.13 8.34 6.33
CA LEU A 303 -27.28 8.22 7.79
C LEU A 303 -27.18 6.75 8.25
N GLU A 304 -27.83 5.81 7.56
CA GLU A 304 -27.77 4.39 7.87
C GLU A 304 -26.33 3.87 7.79
N PHE A 305 -25.56 4.24 6.76
CA PHE A 305 -24.14 3.91 6.65
C PHE A 305 -23.32 4.56 7.78
N ALA A 306 -23.54 5.84 8.07
CA ALA A 306 -22.83 6.55 9.14
C ALA A 306 -23.04 5.87 10.51
N VAL A 307 -24.29 5.56 10.85
CA VAL A 307 -24.65 4.93 12.12
C VAL A 307 -24.10 3.51 12.19
N ALA A 308 -24.32 2.70 11.15
CA ALA A 308 -23.81 1.32 11.11
C ALA A 308 -22.28 1.28 11.25
N SER A 309 -21.56 2.09 10.47
CA SER A 309 -20.10 2.16 10.55
C SER A 309 -19.61 2.66 11.91
N THR A 310 -20.26 3.66 12.52
CA THR A 310 -19.87 4.16 13.84
C THR A 310 -20.07 3.10 14.93
N LEU A 311 -21.21 2.40 14.92
CA LEU A 311 -21.48 1.30 15.85
C LEU A 311 -20.48 0.15 15.70
N VAL A 312 -20.11 -0.18 14.45
CA VAL A 312 -19.11 -1.22 14.18
C VAL A 312 -17.72 -0.80 14.67
N VAL A 313 -17.30 0.45 14.46
CA VAL A 313 -16.01 0.91 15.00
C VAL A 313 -16.01 0.87 16.53
N ALA A 314 -17.10 1.27 17.18
CA ALA A 314 -17.24 1.15 18.63
C ALA A 314 -17.17 -0.31 19.10
N LEU A 315 -17.79 -1.26 18.38
CA LEU A 315 -17.69 -2.68 18.68
C LEU A 315 -16.25 -3.21 18.51
N LEU A 316 -15.60 -2.84 17.40
CA LEU A 316 -14.24 -3.29 17.08
C LEU A 316 -13.17 -2.77 18.02
N HIS A 317 -13.43 -1.64 18.69
CA HIS A 317 -12.57 -1.15 19.78
C HIS A 317 -12.41 -2.20 20.89
N PHE A 318 -13.46 -2.96 21.20
CA PHE A 318 -13.42 -4.00 22.24
C PHE A 318 -13.02 -5.37 21.69
N TRP A 319 -13.41 -5.70 20.45
CA TRP A 319 -13.17 -7.03 19.90
C TRP A 319 -13.07 -7.04 18.37
N ASN A 320 -11.94 -7.52 17.84
CA ASN A 320 -11.78 -7.81 16.42
C ASN A 320 -11.95 -9.33 16.17
N PRO A 321 -13.09 -9.77 15.58
CA PRO A 321 -13.36 -11.19 15.34
C PRO A 321 -12.49 -11.82 14.24
N LEU A 322 -11.82 -11.01 13.42
CA LEU A 322 -11.06 -11.48 12.25
C LEU A 322 -9.55 -11.52 12.47
N ARG A 323 -9.06 -11.40 13.71
CA ARG A 323 -7.63 -11.57 14.04
C ARG A 323 -7.03 -12.88 13.51
N ALA A 324 -7.85 -13.91 13.34
CA ALA A 324 -7.44 -15.18 12.75
C ALA A 324 -6.97 -15.08 11.28
N ILE A 325 -7.33 -14.01 10.54
CA ILE A 325 -6.82 -13.74 9.18
C ILE A 325 -5.31 -13.51 9.19
N ARG A 326 -4.76 -13.02 10.31
CA ARG A 326 -3.31 -12.77 10.48
C ARG A 326 -2.73 -11.89 9.37
N LEU A 327 -3.36 -10.74 9.18
CA LEU A 327 -2.89 -9.63 8.35
C LEU A 327 -2.87 -8.39 9.22
N TYR A 328 -1.70 -7.75 9.35
CA TYR A 328 -1.52 -6.60 10.24
C TYR A 328 -2.47 -5.46 9.83
N GLN A 329 -3.43 -5.12 10.69
CA GLN A 329 -4.49 -4.12 10.50
C GLN A 329 -5.46 -4.39 9.33
N GLY A 330 -5.10 -5.25 8.38
CA GLY A 330 -5.98 -5.71 7.31
C GLY A 330 -7.14 -6.57 7.83
N ASP A 331 -6.95 -7.25 8.95
CA ASP A 331 -8.02 -7.95 9.67
C ASP A 331 -9.08 -6.99 10.24
N TYR A 332 -8.66 -5.87 10.83
CA TYR A 332 -9.54 -4.82 11.34
C TYR A 332 -10.36 -4.21 10.21
N LEU A 333 -9.72 -3.86 9.10
CA LEU A 333 -10.41 -3.34 7.92
C LEU A 333 -11.46 -4.32 7.38
N ALA A 334 -11.09 -5.61 7.28
CA ALA A 334 -12.00 -6.65 6.85
C ALA A 334 -13.20 -6.80 7.81
N ALA A 335 -12.94 -6.72 9.12
CA ALA A 335 -13.98 -6.82 10.13
C ALA A 335 -14.91 -5.61 10.08
N PHE A 336 -14.35 -4.40 9.91
CA PHE A 336 -15.10 -3.16 9.78
C PHE A 336 -16.07 -3.20 8.60
N LEU A 337 -15.57 -3.52 7.40
CA LEU A 337 -16.40 -3.61 6.21
C LEU A 337 -17.41 -4.76 6.32
N GLY A 338 -16.96 -5.94 6.75
CA GLY A 338 -17.80 -7.12 6.87
C GLY A 338 -18.97 -6.94 7.83
N LEU A 339 -18.70 -6.46 9.05
CA LEU A 339 -19.73 -6.20 10.05
C LEU A 339 -20.66 -5.05 9.61
N THR A 340 -20.13 -3.99 9.01
CA THR A 340 -20.96 -2.91 8.44
C THR A 340 -21.91 -3.46 7.39
N GLY A 341 -21.44 -4.32 6.49
CA GLY A 341 -22.27 -5.01 5.51
C GLY A 341 -23.32 -5.92 6.15
N ILE A 342 -22.94 -6.70 7.17
CA ILE A 342 -23.85 -7.60 7.91
C ILE A 342 -24.98 -6.81 8.57
N VAL A 343 -24.72 -5.61 9.08
CA VAL A 343 -25.75 -4.72 9.65
C VAL A 343 -26.66 -4.15 8.55
N LEU A 344 -26.09 -3.70 7.42
CA LEU A 344 -26.83 -2.99 6.37
C LEU A 344 -27.68 -3.92 5.49
N VAL A 345 -27.24 -5.15 5.21
CA VAL A 345 -27.95 -6.07 4.30
C VAL A 345 -29.38 -6.40 4.80
N PRO A 346 -29.61 -6.75 6.08
CA PRO A 346 -30.96 -7.01 6.60
C PRO A 346 -31.89 -5.80 6.55
N LEU A 347 -31.37 -4.58 6.72
CA LEU A 347 -32.17 -3.35 6.64
C LEU A 347 -32.78 -3.17 5.24
N HIS A 348 -32.12 -3.69 4.21
CA HIS A 348 -32.55 -3.63 2.81
C HIS A 348 -32.95 -5.00 2.23
N TRP A 349 -33.47 -5.89 3.08
CA TRP A 349 -33.80 -7.29 2.71
C TRP A 349 -34.75 -7.43 1.51
N LYS A 350 -35.73 -6.53 1.37
CA LYS A 350 -36.64 -6.52 0.20
C LYS A 350 -35.87 -6.25 -1.09
N SER A 351 -34.96 -5.27 -1.06
CA SER A 351 -34.11 -4.92 -2.20
C SER A 351 -33.10 -6.03 -2.50
N LEU A 352 -32.54 -6.70 -1.48
CA LEU A 352 -31.72 -7.90 -1.65
C LEU A 352 -32.47 -8.98 -2.45
N ARG A 353 -33.64 -9.42 -1.96
CA ARG A 353 -34.43 -10.47 -2.63
C ARG A 353 -34.77 -10.11 -4.08
N LYS A 354 -35.13 -8.85 -4.34
CA LYS A 354 -35.48 -8.37 -5.69
C LYS A 354 -34.27 -8.37 -6.63
N GLN A 355 -33.13 -7.88 -6.17
CA GLN A 355 -31.93 -7.70 -7.00
C GLN A 355 -31.08 -8.97 -7.15
N PHE A 356 -31.23 -9.96 -6.26
CA PHE A 356 -30.50 -11.24 -6.28
C PHE A 356 -31.33 -12.42 -6.81
N SER A 357 -32.56 -12.20 -7.26
CA SER A 357 -33.38 -13.23 -7.93
C SER A 357 -32.69 -13.83 -9.17
N GLY A 358 -31.83 -13.06 -9.85
CA GLY A 358 -30.99 -13.47 -10.99
C GLY A 358 -29.49 -13.54 -10.68
N TRP A 359 -29.09 -13.90 -9.45
CA TRP A 359 -27.70 -13.80 -8.96
C TRP A 359 -26.62 -14.47 -9.84
N LYS A 360 -26.97 -15.54 -10.58
CA LYS A 360 -26.04 -16.25 -11.47
C LYS A 360 -25.66 -15.46 -12.73
N SER A 361 -26.47 -14.49 -13.14
CA SER A 361 -26.27 -13.77 -14.40
C SER A 361 -24.94 -13.02 -14.40
N GLY A 362 -24.07 -13.35 -15.35
CA GLY A 362 -22.75 -12.72 -15.53
C GLY A 362 -21.75 -12.94 -14.38
N LEU A 363 -22.08 -13.77 -13.38
CA LEU A 363 -21.24 -13.98 -12.21
C LEU A 363 -19.87 -14.58 -12.56
N LEU A 364 -19.85 -15.60 -13.42
CA LEU A 364 -18.60 -16.24 -13.85
C LEU A 364 -17.69 -15.26 -14.60
N GLY A 365 -18.24 -14.50 -15.55
CA GLY A 365 -17.48 -13.50 -16.30
C GLY A 365 -16.95 -12.38 -15.41
N ALA A 366 -17.74 -11.93 -14.43
CA ALA A 366 -17.32 -10.96 -13.44
C ALA A 366 -16.18 -11.48 -12.54
N SER A 367 -16.29 -12.70 -12.02
CA SER A 367 -15.25 -13.31 -11.19
C SER A 367 -13.95 -13.48 -11.96
N ILE A 368 -14.00 -14.07 -13.17
CA ILE A 368 -12.82 -14.23 -14.03
C ILE A 368 -12.22 -12.88 -14.39
N GLY A 369 -13.05 -11.90 -14.75
CA GLY A 369 -12.61 -10.54 -15.06
C GLY A 369 -11.91 -9.86 -13.90
N ALA A 370 -12.43 -10.00 -12.68
CA ALA A 370 -11.81 -9.47 -11.46
C ALA A 370 -10.44 -10.11 -11.21
N PHE A 371 -10.34 -11.44 -11.27
CA PHE A 371 -9.06 -12.14 -11.09
C PHE A 371 -8.03 -11.76 -12.15
N ILE A 372 -8.42 -11.69 -13.42
CA ILE A 372 -7.50 -11.29 -14.50
C ILE A 372 -7.00 -9.86 -14.27
N LEU A 373 -7.88 -8.91 -13.96
CA LEU A 373 -7.45 -7.53 -13.68
C LEU A 373 -6.53 -7.48 -12.47
N PHE A 374 -6.91 -8.11 -11.37
CA PHE A 374 -6.08 -8.19 -10.17
C PHE A 374 -4.68 -8.73 -10.49
N LEU A 375 -4.59 -9.85 -11.21
CA LEU A 375 -3.32 -10.47 -11.59
C LEU A 375 -2.51 -9.60 -12.56
N LEU A 376 -3.16 -8.95 -13.54
CA LEU A 376 -2.48 -8.07 -14.50
C LEU A 376 -1.88 -6.84 -13.82
N PHE A 377 -2.63 -6.16 -12.96
CA PHE A 377 -2.13 -5.01 -12.21
C PHE A 377 -1.04 -5.43 -11.23
N SER A 378 -1.19 -6.58 -10.56
CA SER A 378 -0.16 -7.11 -9.66
C SER A 378 1.11 -7.49 -10.42
N ALA A 379 1.00 -8.16 -11.56
CA ALA A 379 2.15 -8.47 -12.42
C ALA A 379 2.84 -7.21 -12.94
N TRP A 380 2.07 -6.15 -13.25
CA TRP A 380 2.63 -4.88 -13.68
C TRP A 380 3.42 -4.18 -12.57
N LEU A 381 2.86 -4.11 -11.36
CA LEU A 381 3.56 -3.57 -10.21
C LEU A 381 4.79 -4.41 -9.88
N GLU A 382 4.65 -5.74 -9.89
CA GLU A 382 5.72 -6.72 -9.69
C GLU A 382 6.83 -6.56 -10.70
N LEU A 383 6.53 -6.21 -11.96
CA LEU A 383 7.54 -5.93 -12.96
C LEU A 383 8.22 -4.58 -12.69
N SER A 384 7.43 -3.56 -12.35
CA SER A 384 7.84 -2.17 -12.41
C SER A 384 8.38 -1.62 -11.10
N ILE A 385 7.61 -1.56 -10.01
CA ILE A 385 7.97 -0.72 -8.85
C ILE A 385 7.66 -1.30 -7.46
N TYR A 386 6.85 -2.35 -7.36
CA TYR A 386 6.39 -2.83 -6.07
C TYR A 386 6.18 -4.34 -6.09
N GLU A 387 6.56 -5.05 -5.03
CA GLU A 387 6.30 -6.49 -4.93
C GLU A 387 4.82 -6.75 -4.62
N ALA A 388 4.07 -7.01 -5.67
CA ALA A 388 2.63 -7.21 -5.65
C ALA A 388 2.24 -8.65 -5.99
N TRP A 389 3.18 -9.49 -6.39
CA TRP A 389 2.90 -10.91 -6.56
C TRP A 389 2.66 -11.58 -5.21
N ILE A 390 1.49 -12.20 -5.07
CA ILE A 390 1.05 -12.74 -3.78
C ILE A 390 1.69 -14.11 -3.53
N PRO A 391 2.46 -14.31 -2.44
CA PRO A 391 3.01 -15.60 -2.08
C PRO A 391 1.93 -16.58 -1.55
N PRO A 392 2.20 -17.90 -1.51
CA PRO A 392 1.23 -18.91 -1.07
C PRO A 392 0.61 -18.63 0.31
N ALA A 393 1.41 -18.10 1.25
CA ALA A 393 0.93 -17.73 2.58
C ALA A 393 -0.19 -16.67 2.50
N LYS A 394 -0.08 -15.68 1.61
CA LYS A 394 -1.11 -14.67 1.42
C LYS A 394 -2.30 -15.20 0.63
N TRP A 395 -2.08 -16.07 -0.37
CA TRP A 395 -3.17 -16.76 -1.07
C TRP A 395 -4.07 -17.59 -0.15
N ALA A 396 -3.49 -18.25 0.86
CA ALA A 396 -4.25 -19.01 1.85
C ALA A 396 -5.28 -18.18 2.63
N ARG A 397 -5.09 -16.85 2.70
CA ARG A 397 -5.99 -15.91 3.39
C ARG A 397 -7.10 -15.38 2.47
N PHE A 398 -6.97 -15.57 1.16
CA PHE A 398 -7.92 -15.04 0.18
C PHE A 398 -9.38 -15.47 0.45
N PRO A 399 -9.71 -16.75 0.70
CA PRO A 399 -11.11 -17.16 0.85
C PRO A 399 -11.81 -16.49 2.03
N LEU A 400 -11.15 -16.46 3.19
CA LEU A 400 -11.71 -15.86 4.41
C LEU A 400 -11.83 -14.34 4.27
N LEU A 401 -10.82 -13.69 3.70
CA LEU A 401 -10.83 -12.24 3.48
C LEU A 401 -11.89 -11.82 2.45
N PHE A 402 -12.04 -12.58 1.36
CA PHE A 402 -13.10 -12.38 0.38
C PHE A 402 -14.49 -12.49 1.02
N LEU A 403 -14.72 -13.53 1.82
CA LEU A 403 -16.00 -13.71 2.53
C LEU A 403 -16.27 -12.59 3.53
N ALA A 404 -15.23 -12.08 4.20
CA ALA A 404 -15.36 -10.95 5.12
C ALA A 404 -15.72 -9.64 4.39
N LEU A 405 -15.18 -9.39 3.20
CA LEU A 405 -15.41 -8.15 2.45
C LEU A 405 -16.69 -8.16 1.61
N LEU A 406 -17.22 -9.33 1.27
CA LEU A 406 -18.38 -9.48 0.39
C LEU A 406 -19.67 -8.81 0.93
N PRO A 407 -20.04 -8.90 2.22
CA PRO A 407 -21.27 -8.28 2.74
C PRO A 407 -21.35 -6.78 2.49
N TYR A 408 -20.23 -6.06 2.62
CA TYR A 408 -20.19 -4.61 2.37
C TYR A 408 -20.53 -4.29 0.90
N HIS A 409 -19.92 -5.02 -0.03
CA HIS A 409 -20.15 -4.84 -1.46
C HIS A 409 -21.57 -5.20 -1.87
N ILE A 410 -22.17 -6.21 -1.22
CA ILE A 410 -23.58 -6.55 -1.38
C ILE A 410 -24.47 -5.39 -0.90
N ALA A 411 -24.23 -4.88 0.31
CA ALA A 411 -24.98 -3.74 0.87
C ALA A 411 -24.91 -2.51 -0.05
N GLU A 412 -23.72 -2.17 -0.53
CA GLU A 412 -23.48 -1.07 -1.46
C GLU A 412 -24.31 -1.23 -2.75
N GLU A 413 -24.23 -2.39 -3.41
CA GLU A 413 -24.94 -2.62 -4.67
C GLU A 413 -26.47 -2.53 -4.53
N ILE A 414 -27.00 -3.05 -3.43
CA ILE A 414 -28.43 -3.05 -3.14
C ILE A 414 -28.93 -1.62 -2.88
N CYS A 415 -28.17 -0.83 -2.11
CA CYS A 415 -28.48 0.57 -1.79
C CYS A 415 -28.38 1.49 -3.01
N LEU A 416 -27.49 1.18 -3.96
CA LEU A 416 -27.40 1.92 -5.22
C LEU A 416 -28.50 1.54 -6.22
N GLY A 417 -29.10 0.35 -6.10
CA GLY A 417 -30.21 -0.09 -6.95
C GLY A 417 -29.80 -0.54 -8.36
N PRO A 418 -30.73 -0.56 -9.33
CA PRO A 418 -30.44 -0.93 -10.73
C PRO A 418 -29.63 0.13 -11.48
N SER A 419 -28.80 -0.31 -12.45
CA SER A 419 -28.01 0.58 -13.32
C SER A 419 -28.84 1.26 -14.42
N THR A 420 -29.98 0.69 -14.81
CA THR A 420 -30.86 1.20 -15.88
C THR A 420 -31.60 2.48 -15.51
N ASN A 421 -31.86 2.69 -14.21
CA ASN A 421 -32.76 3.75 -13.74
C ASN A 421 -32.03 5.04 -13.36
N THR A 422 -30.70 5.08 -13.47
CA THR A 422 -29.89 6.22 -13.00
C THR A 422 -28.77 6.56 -13.97
N ARG A 423 -28.51 7.85 -14.20
CA ARG A 423 -27.33 8.30 -14.95
C ARG A 423 -26.05 7.70 -14.34
N ALA A 424 -25.18 7.12 -15.16
CA ALA A 424 -23.96 6.44 -14.70
C ALA A 424 -23.09 7.30 -13.77
N ALA A 425 -22.93 8.59 -14.08
CA ALA A 425 -22.18 9.52 -13.24
C ALA A 425 -22.81 9.71 -11.84
N ARG A 426 -24.15 9.75 -11.75
CA ARG A 426 -24.87 9.90 -10.48
C ARG A 426 -24.72 8.65 -9.61
N ARG A 427 -24.83 7.45 -10.20
CA ARG A 427 -24.57 6.19 -9.48
C ARG A 427 -23.14 6.12 -8.94
N PHE A 428 -22.17 6.48 -9.78
CA PHE A 428 -20.76 6.49 -9.40
C PHE A 428 -20.49 7.41 -8.20
N VAL A 429 -20.95 8.67 -8.27
CA VAL A 429 -20.82 9.64 -7.17
C VAL A 429 -21.56 9.16 -5.91
N ALA A 430 -22.76 8.60 -6.08
CA ALA A 430 -23.52 8.02 -4.98
C ALA A 430 -22.73 6.91 -4.27
N GLY A 431 -22.16 5.94 -4.99
CA GLY A 431 -21.34 4.89 -4.39
C GLY A 431 -20.11 5.42 -3.66
N LEU A 432 -19.39 6.37 -4.27
CA LEU A 432 -18.27 7.03 -3.59
C LEU A 432 -18.70 7.78 -2.33
N SER A 433 -19.89 8.39 -2.29
CA SER A 433 -20.39 9.06 -1.08
C SER A 433 -20.69 8.08 0.06
N LEU A 434 -21.21 6.88 -0.22
CA LEU A 434 -21.40 5.84 0.80
C LEU A 434 -20.06 5.40 1.40
N ARG A 435 -19.06 5.17 0.54
CA ARG A 435 -17.69 4.82 0.95
C ARG A 435 -17.05 5.93 1.76
N ALA A 436 -17.20 7.19 1.33
CA ALA A 436 -16.66 8.34 2.05
C ALA A 436 -17.27 8.49 3.46
N VAL A 437 -18.58 8.24 3.61
CA VAL A 437 -19.23 8.24 4.94
C VAL A 437 -18.70 7.11 5.82
N ALA A 438 -18.62 5.89 5.29
CA ALA A 438 -18.07 4.76 6.05
C ALA A 438 -16.61 5.01 6.46
N TRP A 439 -15.79 5.55 5.55
CA TRP A 439 -14.40 5.87 5.81
C TRP A 439 -14.25 7.05 6.79
N GLY A 440 -15.15 8.03 6.73
CA GLY A 440 -15.20 9.12 7.70
C GLY A 440 -15.49 8.61 9.11
N ALA A 441 -16.47 7.71 9.26
CA ALA A 441 -16.77 7.06 10.53
C ALA A 441 -15.58 6.22 11.04
N LEU A 442 -14.90 5.48 10.15
CA LEU A 442 -13.67 4.77 10.46
C LEU A 442 -12.59 5.74 10.97
N ALA A 443 -12.24 6.76 10.18
CA ALA A 443 -11.20 7.73 10.53
C ALA A 443 -11.49 8.46 11.85
N VAL A 444 -12.73 8.92 12.06
CA VAL A 444 -13.17 9.52 13.34
C VAL A 444 -13.01 8.51 14.46
N GLY A 445 -13.50 7.30 14.30
CA GLY A 445 -13.37 6.25 15.30
C GLY A 445 -11.91 5.94 15.66
N LEU A 446 -11.00 5.89 14.68
CA LEU A 446 -9.57 5.69 14.94
C LEU A 446 -8.94 6.86 15.73
N LEU A 447 -9.31 8.09 15.40
CA LEU A 447 -8.78 9.30 16.04
C LEU A 447 -9.36 9.53 17.46
N TYR A 448 -10.60 9.10 17.71
CA TYR A 448 -11.30 9.32 18.99
C TYR A 448 -11.33 8.11 19.92
N LEU A 449 -11.32 6.88 19.40
CA LEU A 449 -11.30 5.64 20.18
C LEU A 449 -9.91 5.01 20.29
N HIS A 450 -8.89 5.60 19.65
CA HIS A 450 -7.47 5.23 19.81
C HIS A 450 -7.19 3.74 19.57
N SER A 451 -7.79 3.12 18.55
CA SER A 451 -7.60 1.69 18.30
C SER A 451 -6.23 1.31 17.70
N GLY A 452 -5.37 2.28 17.36
CA GLY A 452 -4.01 2.05 16.86
C GLY A 452 -3.89 1.60 15.39
N GLU A 453 -5.01 1.56 14.66
CA GLU A 453 -5.07 1.09 13.26
C GLU A 453 -4.62 2.16 12.24
N ILE A 454 -3.41 2.71 12.45
CA ILE A 454 -2.90 3.89 11.74
C ILE A 454 -2.75 3.71 10.23
N LEU A 455 -2.63 2.47 9.73
CA LEU A 455 -2.54 2.21 8.30
C LEU A 455 -3.78 2.67 7.53
N MET A 456 -4.96 2.69 8.16
CA MET A 456 -6.18 3.18 7.51
C MET A 456 -6.10 4.67 7.17
N VAL A 457 -5.39 5.44 7.99
CA VAL A 457 -5.16 6.87 7.76
C VAL A 457 -3.96 7.08 6.83
N LEU A 458 -2.85 6.37 7.08
CA LEU A 458 -1.62 6.50 6.28
C LEU A 458 -1.83 6.11 4.81
N LEU A 459 -2.66 5.09 4.56
CA LEU A 459 -2.96 4.61 3.21
C LEU A 459 -4.18 5.30 2.58
N LEU A 460 -4.73 6.36 3.18
CA LEU A 460 -5.92 7.04 2.67
C LEU A 460 -5.81 7.41 1.17
N PRO A 461 -4.70 7.96 0.64
CA PRO A 461 -4.57 8.22 -0.79
C PRO A 461 -4.70 6.95 -1.65
N SER A 462 -4.12 5.84 -1.20
CA SER A 462 -4.20 4.54 -1.87
C SER A 462 -5.63 3.98 -1.85
N PHE A 463 -6.34 4.11 -0.73
CA PHE A 463 -7.74 3.69 -0.62
C PHE A 463 -8.68 4.55 -1.46
N VAL A 464 -8.46 5.86 -1.54
CA VAL A 464 -9.23 6.74 -2.43
C VAL A 464 -9.07 6.30 -3.88
N LEU A 465 -7.83 6.05 -4.33
CA LEU A 465 -7.56 5.55 -5.67
C LEU A 465 -8.22 4.18 -5.91
N LEU A 466 -8.03 3.23 -4.99
CA LEU A 466 -8.67 1.92 -5.06
C LEU A 466 -10.19 2.05 -5.20
N HIS A 467 -10.84 2.83 -4.32
CA HIS A 467 -12.29 2.97 -4.32
C HIS A 467 -12.82 3.59 -5.60
N VAL A 468 -12.12 4.59 -6.17
CA VAL A 468 -12.47 5.18 -7.47
C VAL A 468 -12.41 4.14 -8.59
N LEU A 469 -11.31 3.40 -8.67
CA LEU A 469 -11.07 2.42 -9.73
C LEU A 469 -12.01 1.21 -9.62
N GLU A 470 -12.15 0.69 -8.41
CA GLU A 470 -13.03 -0.42 -8.09
C GLU A 470 -14.49 -0.08 -8.36
N ARG A 471 -14.97 1.08 -7.87
CA ARG A 471 -16.36 1.52 -8.07
C ARG A 471 -16.67 1.67 -9.56
N ARG A 472 -15.71 2.16 -10.35
CA ARG A 472 -15.83 2.26 -11.80
C ARG A 472 -15.94 0.89 -12.46
N GLY A 473 -15.11 -0.08 -12.05
CA GLY A 473 -15.18 -1.46 -12.55
C GLY A 473 -16.48 -2.16 -12.19
N MET A 474 -16.93 -2.02 -10.93
CA MET A 474 -18.20 -2.57 -10.46
C MET A 474 -19.40 -2.00 -11.22
N ASP A 475 -19.42 -0.70 -11.53
CA ASP A 475 -20.49 -0.08 -12.32
C ASP A 475 -20.53 -0.62 -13.77
N ILE A 476 -19.37 -0.87 -14.39
CA ILE A 476 -19.29 -1.51 -15.71
C ILE A 476 -19.85 -2.93 -15.62
N THR A 477 -19.39 -3.72 -14.67
CA THR A 477 -19.89 -5.09 -14.43
C THR A 477 -21.40 -5.11 -14.20
N ARG A 478 -21.92 -4.17 -13.40
CA ARG A 478 -23.36 -4.02 -13.14
C ARG A 478 -24.15 -3.65 -14.38
N GLN A 479 -23.61 -2.78 -15.25
CA GLN A 479 -24.26 -2.38 -16.51
C GLN A 479 -24.33 -3.53 -17.51
N GLU A 480 -23.24 -4.29 -17.66
CA GLU A 480 -23.14 -5.34 -18.68
C GLU A 480 -23.87 -6.63 -18.27
N THR A 481 -23.83 -6.97 -16.98
CA THR A 481 -24.47 -8.20 -16.47
C THR A 481 -25.92 -7.99 -16.04
N GLY A 482 -26.26 -6.78 -15.57
CA GLY A 482 -27.50 -6.50 -14.85
C GLY A 482 -27.56 -7.11 -13.44
N SER A 483 -26.47 -7.71 -12.94
CA SER A 483 -26.45 -8.48 -11.69
C SER A 483 -25.72 -7.75 -10.56
N ALA A 484 -26.39 -7.60 -9.41
CA ALA A 484 -25.83 -6.98 -8.22
C ALA A 484 -24.79 -7.91 -7.58
N ALA A 485 -25.09 -9.22 -7.59
CA ALA A 485 -24.17 -10.25 -7.13
C ALA A 485 -22.85 -10.23 -7.90
N ALA A 486 -22.93 -10.13 -9.24
CA ALA A 486 -21.74 -10.09 -10.08
C ALA A 486 -20.86 -8.86 -9.79
N ALA A 487 -21.47 -7.69 -9.64
CA ALA A 487 -20.74 -6.47 -9.28
C ALA A 487 -20.14 -6.52 -7.87
N ALA A 488 -20.89 -7.06 -6.88
CA ALA A 488 -20.42 -7.20 -5.51
C ALA A 488 -19.24 -8.18 -5.40
N VAL A 489 -19.32 -9.34 -6.06
CA VAL A 489 -18.23 -10.31 -6.11
C VAL A 489 -17.00 -9.74 -6.84
N PHE A 490 -17.22 -9.01 -7.93
CA PHE A 490 -16.15 -8.32 -8.65
C PHE A 490 -15.38 -7.36 -7.74
N GLY A 491 -16.08 -6.48 -7.01
CA GLY A 491 -15.45 -5.56 -6.04
C GLY A 491 -14.71 -6.31 -4.95
N ALA A 492 -15.38 -7.25 -4.28
CA ALA A 492 -14.80 -8.03 -3.19
C ALA A 492 -13.50 -8.77 -3.60
N ILE A 493 -13.40 -9.30 -4.83
CA ILE A 493 -12.15 -9.92 -5.33
C ILE A 493 -11.03 -8.87 -5.45
N LEU A 494 -11.30 -7.72 -6.07
CA LEU A 494 -10.29 -6.67 -6.25
C LEU A 494 -9.81 -6.10 -4.90
N PHE A 495 -10.74 -5.85 -3.98
CA PHE A 495 -10.42 -5.37 -2.64
C PHE A 495 -9.59 -6.39 -1.85
N THR A 496 -9.97 -7.67 -1.91
CA THR A 496 -9.22 -8.77 -1.28
C THR A 496 -7.79 -8.81 -1.80
N GLY A 497 -7.62 -8.75 -3.12
CA GLY A 497 -6.29 -8.71 -3.76
C GLY A 497 -5.46 -7.52 -3.29
N PHE A 498 -6.05 -6.32 -3.25
CA PHE A 498 -5.37 -5.12 -2.75
C PHE A 498 -4.90 -5.27 -1.30
N CYS A 499 -5.76 -5.74 -0.40
CA CYS A 499 -5.40 -5.96 1.01
C CYS A 499 -4.25 -6.94 1.15
N LEU A 500 -4.25 -8.04 0.38
CA LEU A 500 -3.16 -9.01 0.42
C LEU A 500 -1.85 -8.42 -0.13
N VAL A 501 -1.88 -7.55 -1.14
CA VAL A 501 -0.66 -6.90 -1.63
C VAL A 501 -0.05 -5.99 -0.56
N ILE A 502 -0.88 -5.18 0.12
CA ILE A 502 -0.40 -4.09 0.99
C ILE A 502 -0.11 -4.53 2.42
N PHE A 503 -0.97 -5.36 3.03
CA PHE A 503 -0.83 -5.66 4.46
C PHE A 503 0.20 -6.78 4.73
N PRO A 504 1.09 -6.58 5.73
CA PRO A 504 2.01 -7.62 6.17
C PRO A 504 1.31 -8.83 6.79
N VAL A 505 1.93 -9.99 6.66
CA VAL A 505 1.46 -11.24 7.28
C VAL A 505 1.93 -11.33 8.73
N THR A 506 1.02 -11.60 9.67
CA THR A 506 1.31 -11.74 11.12
C THR A 506 1.15 -13.16 11.66
#